data_AF-A0A531KVC9-F1
#
_entry.id   AF-A0A531KVC9-F1
#
_cell.length_a   1.000
_cell.length_b   1.000
_cell.length_c   1.000
_cell.angle_alpha   90.00
_cell.angle_beta   90.00
_cell.angle_gamma   90.00
#
_symmetry.space_group_name_H-M   'P 1'
#
loop_
_entity.id
_entity.type
_entity.pdbx_description
1 polymer ?
#
loop_
_entity_poly.entity_id
_entity_poly.type
_entity_poly.pdbx_seq_one_letter_code
_entity_poly.pdbx_strand_id
1 'polypeptide(L)'
;SQAWNALTVGAFTEKVDIIDTDFAGYAPIAPVGELSPRSRTSVVWDRQWPVKPEVVFEGGNLAHDGVLPGEPIDDLQILTTFYRPELRHFTTLGDTSAATAHAARMAGLILSARPELWPETVRALIVHSAEWTPAMRARIDACNGAKGEIQALVRRYGYGVPDLGRALLSTVNDLTLIVEDELQPFQREGGAAAKTRDMKLHRLPWPKEQLAALGAAQVELRVTLSYFIEPNPGERGWTRRHRYASHGLRFRVKSATETVDEFRARINQAARDEEEGAPAGGGEEWLLGTFRD
;
A
#
# COMPACT_ATOMS: atom_id res chain seq x y z
N SER A 1 4.93 5.30 -11.58
CA SER A 1 4.37 4.34 -12.56
C SER A 1 2.87 4.35 -12.43
N GLN A 2 2.10 4.26 -13.53
CA GLN A 2 0.63 4.10 -13.50
C GLN A 2 0.21 2.62 -13.58
N ALA A 3 1.18 1.70 -13.63
CA ALA A 3 0.91 0.27 -13.71
C ALA A 3 0.20 -0.23 -12.46
N TRP A 4 -0.82 -1.06 -12.69
CA TRP A 4 -1.71 -1.55 -11.64
C TRP A 4 -1.13 -2.75 -10.87
N ASN A 5 -0.35 -3.58 -11.55
CA ASN A 5 0.24 -4.80 -11.01
C ASN A 5 1.60 -4.59 -10.33
N ALA A 6 2.32 -3.51 -10.67
CA ALA A 6 3.64 -3.23 -10.10
C ALA A 6 3.53 -2.55 -8.74
N LEU A 7 4.28 -3.04 -7.75
CA LEU A 7 4.54 -2.31 -6.50
C LEU A 7 5.35 -1.04 -6.84
N THR A 8 4.75 0.12 -6.62
CA THR A 8 5.40 1.42 -6.86
C THR A 8 5.89 1.99 -5.56
N VAL A 9 7.14 2.43 -5.58
CA VAL A 9 7.87 2.89 -4.41
C VAL A 9 8.13 4.38 -4.51
N GLY A 10 7.72 5.12 -3.48
CA GLY A 10 8.13 6.50 -3.26
C GLY A 10 9.34 6.59 -2.34
N ALA A 11 9.90 7.78 -2.21
CA ALA A 11 10.98 8.07 -1.29
C ALA A 11 10.50 8.92 -0.10
N PHE A 12 10.88 8.51 1.11
CA PHE A 12 10.88 9.35 2.31
C PHE A 12 12.33 9.53 2.79
N THR A 13 12.56 10.35 3.81
CA THR A 13 13.90 10.56 4.35
C THR A 13 13.94 10.69 5.87
N GLU A 14 14.86 9.98 6.49
CA GLU A 14 15.36 10.22 7.85
C GLU A 14 16.68 10.99 7.83
N LYS A 15 17.33 11.10 6.66
CA LYS A 15 18.61 11.79 6.50
C LYS A 15 18.41 13.30 6.50
N VAL A 16 18.78 13.94 7.60
CA VAL A 16 18.66 15.40 7.81
C VAL A 16 19.94 16.05 8.31
N ASP A 17 20.91 15.25 8.75
CA ASP A 17 22.17 15.75 9.29
C ASP A 17 23.14 16.08 8.16
N ILE A 18 23.70 17.28 8.20
CA ILE A 18 24.77 17.76 7.31
C ILE A 18 25.99 17.99 8.20
N ILE A 19 27.03 17.21 7.99
CA ILE A 19 28.27 17.20 8.79
C ILE A 19 29.48 17.67 7.99
N ASP A 20 29.42 17.59 6.65
CA ASP A 20 30.45 18.08 5.76
C ASP A 20 30.56 19.62 5.86
N THR A 21 31.76 20.08 6.21
CA THR A 21 32.06 21.49 6.42
C THR A 21 31.97 22.31 5.15
N ASP A 22 32.09 21.69 3.97
CA ASP A 22 31.92 22.39 2.69
C ASP A 22 30.47 22.85 2.49
N PHE A 23 29.52 22.19 3.16
CA PHE A 23 28.10 22.55 3.19
C PHE A 23 27.70 23.26 4.49
N ALA A 24 28.65 23.90 5.18
CA ALA A 24 28.35 24.69 6.35
C ALA A 24 27.33 25.80 6.03
N GLY A 25 26.23 25.84 6.78
CA GLY A 25 25.13 26.78 6.57
C GLY A 25 24.02 26.27 5.63
N TYR A 26 24.19 25.10 5.01
CA TYR A 26 23.10 24.43 4.31
C TYR A 26 22.14 23.77 5.30
N ALA A 27 20.90 23.55 4.84
CA ALA A 27 19.88 22.83 5.56
C ALA A 27 19.23 21.73 4.69
N PRO A 28 18.75 20.63 5.28
CA PRO A 28 17.95 19.64 4.57
C PRO A 28 16.61 20.23 4.14
N ILE A 29 16.13 19.89 2.94
CA ILE A 29 14.83 20.37 2.44
C ILE A 29 13.66 19.71 3.17
N ALA A 30 13.66 18.38 3.26
CA ALA A 30 12.59 17.65 3.94
C ALA A 30 12.96 17.42 5.41
N PRO A 31 12.02 17.58 6.35
CA PRO A 31 12.26 17.21 7.74
C PRO A 31 12.29 15.69 7.91
N VAL A 32 12.76 15.24 9.06
CA VAL A 32 12.88 13.81 9.39
C VAL A 32 11.54 13.09 9.29
N GLY A 33 11.53 11.93 8.64
CA GLY A 33 10.37 11.09 8.47
C GLY A 33 9.34 11.60 7.45
N GLU A 34 9.62 12.67 6.70
CA GLU A 34 8.73 13.19 5.65
C GLU A 34 9.10 12.69 4.25
N LEU A 35 8.21 13.00 3.29
CA LEU A 35 8.43 12.69 1.88
C LEU A 35 9.72 13.35 1.37
N SER A 36 10.57 12.58 0.69
CA SER A 36 11.79 13.08 0.08
C SER A 36 11.47 14.11 -1.02
N PRO A 37 12.27 15.19 -1.19
CA PRO A 37 11.92 16.31 -2.08
C PRO A 37 11.64 15.93 -3.54
N ARG A 38 12.31 14.89 -4.05
CA ARG A 38 12.16 14.42 -5.44
C ARG A 38 11.19 13.24 -5.60
N SER A 39 10.48 12.87 -4.55
CA SER A 39 9.48 11.79 -4.59
C SER A 39 8.20 12.26 -5.31
N ARG A 40 7.79 11.52 -6.34
CA ARG A 40 6.54 11.79 -7.08
C ARG A 40 5.36 11.10 -6.42
N THR A 41 4.20 11.74 -6.48
CA THR A 41 2.95 11.27 -5.86
C THR A 41 1.80 11.21 -6.87
N SER A 42 0.73 10.50 -6.53
CA SER A 42 -0.50 10.45 -7.33
C SER A 42 -1.59 11.41 -6.85
N VAL A 43 -1.25 12.37 -5.98
CA VAL A 43 -2.23 13.29 -5.36
C VAL A 43 -3.07 14.02 -6.41
N VAL A 44 -2.45 14.41 -7.53
CA VAL A 44 -3.10 15.15 -8.63
C VAL A 44 -3.80 14.25 -9.65
N TRP A 45 -3.79 12.93 -9.47
CA TRP A 45 -4.43 12.00 -10.41
C TRP A 45 -5.93 11.91 -10.15
N ASP A 46 -6.72 11.71 -11.21
CA ASP A 46 -8.14 11.42 -11.07
C ASP A 46 -8.39 10.20 -10.17
N ARG A 47 -9.47 10.24 -9.39
CA ARG A 47 -9.85 9.18 -8.43
C ARG A 47 -9.95 7.79 -9.07
N GLN A 48 -10.20 7.70 -10.38
CA GLN A 48 -10.25 6.44 -11.13
C GLN A 48 -8.89 5.71 -11.20
N TRP A 49 -7.78 6.43 -11.10
CA TRP A 49 -6.43 5.86 -11.19
C TRP A 49 -5.99 5.21 -9.88
N PRO A 50 -5.04 4.25 -9.90
CA PRO A 50 -4.52 3.61 -8.69
C PRO A 50 -3.88 4.64 -7.75
N VAL A 51 -3.92 4.30 -6.47
CA VAL A 51 -3.22 5.04 -5.42
C VAL A 51 -1.75 4.67 -5.54
N LYS A 52 -0.90 5.66 -5.87
CA LYS A 52 0.55 5.51 -6.04
C LYS A 52 1.32 6.63 -5.30
N PRO A 53 2.48 6.36 -4.71
CA PRO A 53 3.08 5.04 -4.51
C PRO A 53 2.25 4.18 -3.53
N GLU A 54 2.51 2.87 -3.50
CA GLU A 54 1.93 2.01 -2.45
C GLU A 54 2.70 2.13 -1.14
N VAL A 55 4.01 2.30 -1.20
CA VAL A 55 4.89 2.34 -0.02
C VAL A 55 6.02 3.34 -0.27
N VAL A 56 6.65 3.78 0.81
CA VAL A 56 7.82 4.66 0.76
C VAL A 56 9.01 4.00 1.46
N PHE A 57 10.21 4.19 0.92
CA PHE A 57 11.47 3.75 1.52
C PHE A 57 12.46 4.92 1.59
N GLU A 58 13.51 4.77 2.40
CA GLU A 58 14.58 5.77 2.53
C GLU A 58 15.17 6.06 1.15
N GLY A 59 15.08 7.32 0.73
CA GLY A 59 15.60 7.80 -0.55
C GLY A 59 16.56 8.97 -0.39
N GLY A 60 16.83 9.41 0.83
CA GLY A 60 17.67 10.55 1.11
C GLY A 60 16.97 11.87 0.85
N ASN A 61 17.75 12.93 0.97
CA ASN A 61 17.30 14.31 1.02
C ASN A 61 18.17 15.18 0.10
N LEU A 62 17.79 16.45 -0.01
CA LEU A 62 18.57 17.48 -0.67
C LEU A 62 18.97 18.54 0.36
N ALA A 63 20.15 19.12 0.16
CA ALA A 63 20.61 20.26 0.93
C ALA A 63 20.31 21.55 0.16
N HIS A 64 19.98 22.62 0.85
CA HIS A 64 19.83 23.95 0.25
C HIS A 64 20.51 25.02 1.11
N ASP A 65 21.03 26.05 0.45
CA ASP A 65 21.60 27.27 1.05
C ASP A 65 20.55 28.39 1.24
N GLY A 66 19.33 28.16 0.75
CA GLY A 66 18.23 29.14 0.77
C GLY A 66 18.17 30.02 -0.49
N VAL A 67 19.10 29.83 -1.43
CA VAL A 67 19.13 30.52 -2.73
C VAL A 67 18.81 29.55 -3.86
N LEU A 68 19.41 28.35 -3.84
CA LEU A 68 19.22 27.33 -4.86
C LEU A 68 18.10 26.33 -4.48
N PRO A 69 17.45 25.66 -5.47
CA PRO A 69 16.31 24.77 -5.23
C PRO A 69 16.61 23.48 -4.46
N GLY A 70 17.89 23.14 -4.26
CA GLY A 70 18.35 21.92 -3.60
C GLY A 70 19.36 21.12 -4.41
N GLU A 71 20.41 20.63 -3.76
CA GLU A 71 21.39 19.72 -4.35
C GLU A 71 21.57 18.43 -3.53
N PRO A 72 21.83 17.29 -4.21
CA PRO A 72 22.15 16.06 -3.51
C PRO A 72 23.60 16.13 -3.00
N ILE A 73 23.78 15.92 -1.70
CA ILE A 73 25.09 15.85 -1.05
C ILE A 73 25.25 14.49 -0.37
N ASP A 74 26.47 13.98 -0.26
CA ASP A 74 26.71 12.61 0.21
C ASP A 74 26.13 12.33 1.61
N ASP A 75 26.19 13.31 2.52
CA ASP A 75 25.59 13.24 3.86
C ASP A 75 24.10 12.92 3.86
N LEU A 76 23.39 13.34 2.81
CA LEU A 76 21.95 13.20 2.63
C LEU A 76 21.58 12.10 1.64
N GLN A 77 22.52 11.27 1.18
CA GLN A 77 22.29 10.18 0.24
C GLN A 77 22.62 8.81 0.85
N ILE A 78 22.12 7.73 0.26
CA ILE A 78 22.33 6.36 0.74
C ILE A 78 23.67 5.85 0.20
N LEU A 79 24.54 5.39 1.09
CA LEU A 79 25.79 4.73 0.73
C LEU A 79 25.52 3.34 0.11
N THR A 80 26.14 3.07 -1.03
CA THR A 80 26.04 1.79 -1.74
C THR A 80 27.38 1.41 -2.39
N THR A 81 27.46 0.19 -2.92
CA THR A 81 28.64 -0.29 -3.65
C THR A 81 28.66 0.27 -5.07
N PHE A 82 29.83 0.67 -5.55
CA PHE A 82 29.99 1.10 -6.93
C PHE A 82 30.06 -0.11 -7.87
N TYR A 83 29.53 0.03 -9.09
CA TYR A 83 29.39 -1.09 -10.04
C TYR A 83 30.73 -1.61 -10.61
N ARG A 84 31.83 -0.86 -10.43
CA ARG A 84 33.21 -1.23 -10.81
C ARG A 84 34.16 -1.07 -9.61
N PRO A 85 34.28 -2.10 -8.76
CA PRO A 85 35.07 -2.05 -7.53
C PRO A 85 36.53 -1.62 -7.74
N GLU A 86 37.12 -1.92 -8.91
CA GLU A 86 38.48 -1.57 -9.29
C GLU A 86 38.71 -0.05 -9.49
N LEU A 87 37.64 0.71 -9.78
CA LEU A 87 37.70 2.17 -9.94
C LEU A 87 37.38 2.90 -8.62
N ARG A 88 36.40 2.37 -7.88
CA ARG A 88 35.94 2.91 -6.60
C ARG A 88 35.17 1.82 -5.86
N HIS A 89 35.28 1.74 -4.54
CA HIS A 89 34.55 0.74 -3.76
C HIS A 89 33.08 1.13 -3.51
N PHE A 90 32.82 2.40 -3.17
CA PHE A 90 31.50 2.87 -2.75
C PHE A 90 31.05 4.09 -3.55
N THR A 91 29.74 4.32 -3.60
CA THR A 91 29.13 5.52 -4.15
C THR A 91 27.86 5.83 -3.37
N THR A 92 27.27 6.98 -3.62
CA THR A 92 25.95 7.32 -3.09
C THR A 92 24.85 7.10 -4.15
N LEU A 93 23.63 6.88 -3.66
CA LEU A 93 22.39 6.78 -4.43
C LEU A 93 21.28 7.50 -3.66
N GLY A 94 20.32 8.09 -4.36
CA GLY A 94 19.17 8.72 -3.71
C GLY A 94 17.88 8.64 -4.50
N ASP A 95 16.93 9.46 -4.06
CA ASP A 95 15.57 9.59 -4.52
C ASP A 95 14.83 8.25 -4.55
N THR A 96 13.84 8.16 -5.44
CA THR A 96 13.07 6.94 -5.64
C THR A 96 13.92 5.78 -6.16
N SER A 97 15.13 6.03 -6.69
CA SER A 97 16.04 4.96 -7.12
C SER A 97 16.63 4.23 -5.92
N ALA A 98 17.11 4.95 -4.90
CA ALA A 98 17.53 4.36 -3.63
C ALA A 98 16.37 3.65 -2.93
N ALA A 99 15.21 4.31 -2.84
CA ALA A 99 14.02 3.73 -2.25
C ALA A 99 13.60 2.42 -2.96
N THR A 100 13.62 2.39 -4.30
CA THR A 100 13.31 1.20 -5.09
C THR A 100 14.34 0.08 -4.86
N ALA A 101 15.63 0.41 -4.73
CA ALA A 101 16.66 -0.58 -4.41
C ALA A 101 16.43 -1.21 -3.03
N HIS A 102 16.03 -0.42 -2.02
CA HIS A 102 15.65 -0.94 -0.71
C HIS A 102 14.42 -1.84 -0.76
N ALA A 103 13.38 -1.45 -1.50
CA ALA A 103 12.19 -2.28 -1.70
C ALA A 103 12.52 -3.61 -2.41
N ALA A 104 13.37 -3.57 -3.44
CA ALA A 104 13.82 -4.78 -4.14
C ALA A 104 14.62 -5.71 -3.21
N ARG A 105 15.50 -5.14 -2.36
CA ARG A 105 16.20 -5.91 -1.32
C ARG A 105 15.22 -6.56 -0.35
N MET A 106 14.22 -5.83 0.14
CA MET A 106 13.20 -6.37 1.05
C MET A 106 12.41 -7.51 0.40
N ALA A 107 11.96 -7.33 -0.85
CA ALA A 107 11.27 -8.38 -1.60
C ALA A 107 12.16 -9.63 -1.77
N GLY A 108 13.44 -9.46 -2.09
CA GLY A 108 14.41 -10.56 -2.18
C GLY A 108 14.62 -11.28 -0.86
N LEU A 109 14.64 -10.57 0.27
CA LEU A 109 14.74 -11.17 1.60
C LEU A 109 13.47 -11.97 1.96
N ILE A 110 12.29 -11.46 1.61
CA ILE A 110 11.03 -12.19 1.80
C ILE A 110 11.03 -13.49 0.97
N LEU A 111 11.34 -13.39 -0.32
CA LEU A 111 11.42 -14.56 -1.21
C LEU A 111 12.49 -15.55 -0.76
N SER A 112 13.63 -15.07 -0.24
CA SER A 112 14.67 -15.95 0.29
C SER A 112 14.23 -16.68 1.56
N ALA A 113 13.44 -16.04 2.41
CA ALA A 113 12.94 -16.62 3.65
C ALA A 113 11.74 -17.55 3.42
N ARG A 114 10.93 -17.27 2.39
CA ARG A 114 9.71 -18.00 2.02
C ARG A 114 9.62 -18.18 0.50
N PRO A 115 10.41 -19.10 -0.09
CA PRO A 115 10.50 -19.25 -1.55
C PRO A 115 9.21 -19.67 -2.26
N GLU A 116 8.26 -20.24 -1.52
CA GLU A 116 6.98 -20.72 -2.02
C GLU A 116 5.91 -19.62 -2.22
N LEU A 117 6.14 -18.42 -1.67
CA LEU A 117 5.16 -17.34 -1.75
C LEU A 117 5.01 -16.81 -3.17
N TRP A 118 3.77 -16.46 -3.54
CA TRP A 118 3.49 -15.83 -4.81
C TRP A 118 4.00 -14.37 -4.82
N PRO A 119 4.35 -13.81 -5.99
CA PRO A 119 4.70 -12.40 -6.12
C PRO A 119 3.63 -11.45 -5.55
N GLU A 120 2.35 -11.80 -5.70
CA GLU A 120 1.21 -11.07 -5.13
C GLU A 120 1.27 -11.05 -3.60
N THR A 121 1.65 -12.17 -2.99
CA THR A 121 1.78 -12.31 -1.53
C THR A 121 2.97 -11.54 -1.01
N VAL A 122 4.12 -11.59 -1.70
CA VAL A 122 5.28 -10.77 -1.34
C VAL A 122 4.93 -9.27 -1.41
N ARG A 123 4.23 -8.85 -2.47
CA ARG A 123 3.70 -7.49 -2.59
C ARG A 123 2.74 -7.16 -1.45
N ALA A 124 1.84 -8.07 -1.09
CA ALA A 124 0.90 -7.90 0.01
C ALA A 124 1.63 -7.69 1.33
N LEU A 125 2.63 -8.52 1.64
CA LEU A 125 3.40 -8.45 2.88
C LEU A 125 4.17 -7.13 2.99
N ILE A 126 4.77 -6.65 1.91
CA ILE A 126 5.45 -5.34 1.90
C ILE A 126 4.46 -4.21 2.21
N VAL A 127 3.28 -4.22 1.61
CA VAL A 127 2.26 -3.19 1.87
C VAL A 127 1.64 -3.34 3.26
N HIS A 128 1.35 -4.57 3.69
CA HIS A 128 0.68 -4.88 4.95
C HIS A 128 1.54 -4.52 6.16
N SER A 129 2.85 -4.73 6.05
CA SER A 129 3.83 -4.39 7.09
C SER A 129 4.14 -2.89 7.20
N ALA A 130 3.61 -2.06 6.29
CA ALA A 130 3.89 -0.64 6.28
C ALA A 130 3.19 0.12 7.41
N GLU A 131 3.91 1.08 7.98
CA GLU A 131 3.40 2.04 8.95
C GLU A 131 3.80 3.46 8.55
N TRP A 132 2.94 4.42 8.83
CA TRP A 132 3.31 5.83 8.67
C TRP A 132 4.31 6.24 9.76
N THR A 133 5.36 6.97 9.35
CA THR A 133 6.30 7.60 10.28
C THR A 133 5.56 8.55 11.24
N PRO A 134 6.17 8.97 12.37
CA PRO A 134 5.53 9.95 13.26
C PRO A 134 5.07 11.23 12.54
N ALA A 135 5.87 11.74 11.60
CA ALA A 135 5.52 12.93 10.82
C ALA A 135 4.33 12.69 9.89
N MET A 136 4.31 11.55 9.19
CA MET A 136 3.19 11.17 8.30
C MET A 136 1.91 10.91 9.11
N ARG A 137 2.03 10.20 10.23
CA ARG A 137 0.91 9.86 11.12
C ARG A 137 0.27 11.11 11.72
N ALA A 138 1.08 12.08 12.16
CA ALA A 138 0.56 13.36 12.65
C ALA A 138 -0.34 14.07 11.63
N ARG A 139 -0.04 13.97 10.32
CA ARG A 139 -0.92 14.52 9.27
C ARG A 139 -2.20 13.71 9.08
N ILE A 140 -2.11 12.38 9.15
CA ILE A 140 -3.28 11.50 9.05
C ILE A 140 -4.24 11.78 10.21
N ASP A 141 -3.71 11.88 11.43
CA ASP A 141 -4.51 12.12 12.64
C ASP A 141 -5.14 13.52 12.60
N ALA A 142 -4.43 14.52 12.07
CA ALA A 142 -4.94 15.87 11.88
C ALA A 142 -6.15 15.97 10.93
N CYS A 143 -6.38 14.96 10.08
CA CYS A 143 -7.59 14.89 9.26
C CYS A 143 -8.86 14.59 10.07
N ASN A 144 -8.75 14.19 11.35
CA ASN A 144 -9.89 13.87 12.23
C ASN A 144 -10.91 12.90 11.58
N GLY A 145 -10.42 11.91 10.84
CA GLY A 145 -11.26 10.92 10.14
C GLY A 145 -11.87 11.40 8.81
N ALA A 146 -11.54 12.60 8.33
CA ALA A 146 -11.98 13.09 7.02
C ALA A 146 -11.42 12.23 5.89
N LYS A 147 -12.24 11.27 5.42
CA LYS A 147 -11.81 10.24 4.45
C LYS A 147 -11.18 10.84 3.19
N GLY A 148 -11.71 11.94 2.65
CA GLY A 148 -11.15 12.59 1.46
C GLY A 148 -9.72 13.08 1.64
N GLU A 149 -9.40 13.64 2.82
CA GLU A 149 -8.05 14.13 3.14
C GLU A 149 -7.09 12.97 3.41
N ILE A 150 -7.53 11.96 4.16
CA ILE A 150 -6.77 10.73 4.38
C ILE A 150 -6.45 10.08 3.04
N GLN A 151 -7.40 10.02 2.10
CA GLN A 151 -7.17 9.49 0.75
C GLN A 151 -6.10 10.27 -0.01
N ALA A 152 -6.05 11.60 0.11
CA ALA A 152 -5.00 12.41 -0.48
C ALA A 152 -3.63 12.12 0.17
N LEU A 153 -3.58 11.90 1.48
CA LEU A 153 -2.34 11.54 2.19
C LEU A 153 -1.86 10.14 1.82
N VAL A 154 -2.74 9.15 1.63
CA VAL A 154 -2.34 7.83 1.11
C VAL A 154 -1.80 7.97 -0.32
N ARG A 155 -2.35 8.86 -1.16
CA ARG A 155 -1.76 9.17 -2.48
C ARG A 155 -0.40 9.87 -2.40
N ARG A 156 -0.05 10.44 -1.25
CA ARG A 156 1.24 11.10 -0.98
C ARG A 156 2.28 10.13 -0.43
N TYR A 157 1.92 9.34 0.58
CA TYR A 157 2.83 8.49 1.36
C TYR A 157 2.67 7.00 1.07
N GLY A 158 1.66 6.61 0.29
CA GLY A 158 1.20 5.23 0.26
C GLY A 158 0.66 4.80 1.63
N TYR A 159 0.85 3.52 1.92
CA TYR A 159 0.55 2.91 3.21
C TYR A 159 1.69 3.09 4.23
N GLY A 160 2.74 3.86 3.88
CA GLY A 160 3.84 4.19 4.78
C GLY A 160 5.13 3.42 4.47
N VAL A 161 5.96 3.27 5.49
CA VAL A 161 7.28 2.64 5.46
C VAL A 161 7.16 1.16 5.87
N PRO A 162 7.49 0.21 4.98
CA PRO A 162 7.46 -1.22 5.30
C PRO A 162 8.52 -1.62 6.34
N ASP A 163 8.15 -2.55 7.21
CA ASP A 163 9.06 -3.18 8.17
C ASP A 163 9.28 -4.66 7.83
N LEU A 164 10.55 -5.05 7.66
CA LEU A 164 10.90 -6.42 7.28
C LEU A 164 10.57 -7.44 8.38
N GLY A 165 10.72 -7.05 9.65
CA GLY A 165 10.36 -7.90 10.78
C GLY A 165 8.89 -8.27 10.76
N ARG A 166 8.01 -7.27 10.64
CA ARG A 166 6.55 -7.41 10.51
C ARG A 166 6.15 -8.18 9.25
N ALA A 167 6.88 -8.02 8.14
CA ALA A 167 6.60 -8.76 6.91
C ALA A 167 6.93 -10.26 7.00
N LEU A 168 7.96 -10.63 7.78
CA LEU A 168 8.43 -12.01 7.89
C LEU A 168 7.85 -12.77 9.10
N LEU A 169 7.53 -12.04 10.17
CA LEU A 169 7.23 -12.60 11.47
C LEU A 169 5.94 -11.99 12.02
N SER A 170 5.09 -12.85 12.59
CA SER A 170 4.09 -12.39 13.56
C SER A 170 4.81 -11.87 14.80
N THR A 171 4.48 -10.66 15.24
CA THR A 171 5.00 -10.14 16.51
C THR A 171 4.13 -10.63 17.67
N VAL A 172 4.59 -10.48 18.92
CA VAL A 172 3.80 -10.90 20.10
C VAL A 172 2.41 -10.26 20.13
N ASN A 173 2.27 -9.07 19.56
CA ASN A 173 1.02 -8.31 19.53
C ASN A 173 0.41 -8.21 18.12
N ASP A 174 0.91 -8.98 17.15
CA ASP A 174 0.47 -8.92 15.75
C ASP A 174 0.40 -10.30 15.13
N LEU A 175 -0.80 -10.75 14.77
CA LEU A 175 -1.05 -12.01 14.09
C LEU A 175 -1.34 -11.76 12.61
N THR A 176 -0.40 -12.14 11.74
CA THR A 176 -0.63 -12.12 10.30
C THR A 176 -1.11 -13.49 9.82
N LEU A 177 -2.27 -13.51 9.14
CA LEU A 177 -2.81 -14.69 8.47
C LEU A 177 -2.72 -14.50 6.95
N ILE A 178 -2.19 -15.50 6.26
CA ILE A 178 -1.99 -15.47 4.81
C ILE A 178 -2.86 -16.54 4.17
N VAL A 179 -3.57 -16.17 3.11
CA VAL A 179 -4.35 -17.10 2.28
C VAL A 179 -4.03 -16.79 0.82
N GLU A 180 -3.43 -17.76 0.13
CA GLU A 180 -3.23 -17.76 -1.32
C GLU A 180 -4.30 -18.66 -1.95
N ASP A 181 -5.01 -18.15 -2.96
CA ASP A 181 -6.12 -18.87 -3.56
C ASP A 181 -6.50 -18.28 -4.93
N GLU A 182 -7.18 -19.08 -5.77
CA GLU A 182 -7.59 -18.70 -7.14
C GLU A 182 -9.10 -18.52 -7.26
N LEU A 183 -9.57 -17.42 -7.85
CA LEU A 183 -11.00 -17.09 -7.96
C LEU A 183 -11.38 -16.86 -9.43
N GLN A 184 -12.54 -17.36 -9.88
CA GLN A 184 -13.15 -16.98 -11.15
C GLN A 184 -14.31 -15.98 -10.90
N PRO A 185 -14.05 -14.66 -10.94
CA PRO A 185 -15.04 -13.65 -10.52
C PRO A 185 -16.19 -13.48 -11.51
N PHE A 186 -15.98 -13.78 -12.79
CA PHE A 186 -16.98 -13.61 -13.84
C PHE A 186 -17.23 -14.89 -14.61
N GLN A 187 -18.47 -15.06 -15.07
CA GLN A 187 -18.86 -16.08 -16.03
C GLN A 187 -19.74 -15.53 -17.14
N ARG A 188 -19.72 -16.19 -18.29
CA ARG A 188 -20.64 -15.96 -19.40
C ARG A 188 -21.24 -17.29 -19.83
N GLU A 189 -22.55 -17.31 -19.98
CA GLU A 189 -23.29 -18.44 -20.53
C GLU A 189 -23.81 -18.06 -21.91
N GLY A 190 -23.26 -18.68 -22.96
CA GLY A 190 -23.61 -18.38 -24.36
C GLY A 190 -23.36 -16.91 -24.75
N GLY A 191 -24.32 -16.31 -25.47
CA GLY A 191 -24.26 -14.91 -25.92
C GLY A 191 -24.73 -13.88 -24.88
N ALA A 192 -25.00 -14.29 -23.63
CA ALA A 192 -25.49 -13.39 -22.60
C ALA A 192 -24.41 -12.46 -22.04
N ALA A 193 -24.83 -11.43 -21.30
CA ALA A 193 -23.93 -10.55 -20.57
C ALA A 193 -23.11 -11.32 -19.52
N ALA A 194 -21.90 -10.83 -19.21
CA ALA A 194 -21.12 -11.37 -18.10
C ALA A 194 -21.86 -11.16 -16.77
N LYS A 195 -21.85 -12.19 -15.93
CA LYS A 195 -22.37 -12.15 -14.56
C LYS A 195 -21.25 -12.39 -13.57
N THR A 196 -21.43 -11.91 -12.35
CA THR A 196 -20.61 -12.31 -11.20
C THR A 196 -20.77 -13.82 -10.95
N ARG A 197 -19.70 -14.47 -10.47
CA ARG A 197 -19.67 -15.93 -10.25
C ARG A 197 -19.22 -16.26 -8.83
N ASP A 198 -17.92 -16.25 -8.59
CA ASP A 198 -17.37 -16.75 -7.34
C ASP A 198 -17.35 -15.65 -6.27
N MET A 199 -17.76 -16.00 -5.05
CA MET A 199 -17.48 -15.27 -3.82
C MET A 199 -16.82 -16.24 -2.84
N LYS A 200 -15.73 -15.83 -2.20
CA LYS A 200 -15.06 -16.63 -1.18
C LYS A 200 -15.39 -16.16 0.22
N LEU A 201 -15.82 -17.11 1.05
CA LEU A 201 -16.02 -16.92 2.48
C LEU A 201 -14.86 -17.53 3.24
N HIS A 202 -14.03 -16.68 3.86
CA HIS A 202 -12.92 -17.14 4.68
C HIS A 202 -13.35 -17.23 6.15
N ARG A 203 -13.23 -18.43 6.74
CA ARG A 203 -13.35 -18.62 8.18
C ARG A 203 -11.97 -18.44 8.79
N LEU A 204 -11.73 -17.28 9.40
CA LEU A 204 -10.46 -17.01 10.05
C LEU A 204 -10.36 -17.78 11.37
N PRO A 205 -9.21 -18.43 11.66
CA PRO A 205 -8.95 -19.09 12.93
C PRO A 205 -8.69 -18.05 14.03
N TRP A 206 -9.75 -17.36 14.47
CA TRP A 206 -9.63 -16.30 15.48
C TRP A 206 -9.04 -16.86 16.79
N PRO A 207 -8.02 -16.21 17.37
CA PRO A 207 -7.46 -16.57 18.68
C PRO A 207 -8.41 -16.09 19.79
N LYS A 208 -9.55 -16.80 19.95
CA LYS A 208 -10.67 -16.37 20.78
C LYS A 208 -10.28 -16.15 22.24
N GLU A 209 -9.46 -17.02 22.79
CA GLU A 209 -9.02 -16.94 24.19
C GLU A 209 -8.15 -15.69 24.42
N GLN A 210 -7.20 -15.44 23.52
CA GLN A 210 -6.32 -14.27 23.58
C GLN A 210 -7.12 -12.98 23.38
N LEU A 211 -8.03 -12.94 22.40
CA LEU A 211 -8.92 -11.78 22.18
C LEU A 211 -9.84 -11.54 23.37
N ALA A 212 -10.37 -12.59 24.01
CA ALA A 212 -11.19 -12.44 25.20
C ALA A 212 -10.38 -11.91 26.40
N ALA A 213 -9.12 -12.35 26.54
CA ALA A 213 -8.23 -11.91 27.61
C ALA A 213 -7.86 -10.41 27.54
N LEU A 214 -7.94 -9.81 26.35
CA LEU A 214 -7.69 -8.38 26.14
C LEU A 214 -8.76 -7.46 26.76
N GLY A 215 -9.96 -8.00 27.07
CA GLY A 215 -11.03 -7.24 27.71
C GLY A 215 -11.45 -6.00 26.90
N ALA A 216 -11.28 -4.81 27.49
CA ALA A 216 -11.67 -3.54 26.88
C ALA A 216 -10.59 -2.91 25.97
N ALA A 217 -9.46 -3.59 25.76
CA ALA A 217 -8.42 -3.08 24.88
C ALA A 217 -8.94 -2.94 23.44
N GLN A 218 -8.56 -1.83 22.79
CA GLN A 218 -8.88 -1.60 21.39
C GLN A 218 -7.99 -2.49 20.51
N VAL A 219 -8.57 -3.12 19.49
CA VAL A 219 -7.87 -3.96 18.53
C VAL A 219 -8.07 -3.42 17.12
N GLU A 220 -7.02 -3.46 16.31
CA GLU A 220 -7.07 -3.10 14.89
C GLU A 220 -7.16 -4.38 14.04
N LEU A 221 -8.07 -4.39 13.06
CA LEU A 221 -8.07 -5.38 11.99
C LEU A 221 -7.53 -4.73 10.72
N ARG A 222 -6.42 -5.26 10.19
CA ARG A 222 -5.87 -4.88 8.90
C ARG A 222 -6.12 -5.99 7.89
N VAL A 223 -6.65 -5.61 6.72
CA VAL A 223 -6.88 -6.54 5.61
C VAL A 223 -6.20 -5.98 4.36
N THR A 224 -5.31 -6.77 3.77
CA THR A 224 -4.63 -6.42 2.52
C THR A 224 -5.01 -7.44 1.46
N LEU A 225 -5.64 -6.98 0.39
CA LEU A 225 -5.99 -7.81 -0.75
C LEU A 225 -5.02 -7.52 -1.91
N SER A 226 -4.31 -8.54 -2.34
CA SER A 226 -3.34 -8.48 -3.44
C SER A 226 -3.66 -9.59 -4.43
N TYR A 227 -3.90 -9.23 -5.68
CA TYR A 227 -4.21 -10.18 -6.75
C TYR A 227 -3.52 -9.77 -8.05
N PHE A 228 -3.35 -10.75 -8.94
CA PHE A 228 -2.85 -10.52 -10.29
C PHE A 228 -3.91 -9.80 -11.12
N ILE A 229 -3.53 -8.67 -11.70
CA ILE A 229 -4.43 -7.85 -12.52
C ILE A 229 -4.27 -8.29 -13.98
N GLU A 230 -5.24 -9.06 -14.47
CA GLU A 230 -5.27 -9.52 -15.86
C GLU A 230 -5.50 -8.35 -16.82
N PRO A 231 -4.79 -8.28 -17.97
CA PRO A 231 -4.93 -7.21 -18.96
C PRO A 231 -6.38 -7.06 -19.42
N ASN A 232 -6.79 -5.83 -19.74
CA ASN A 232 -8.16 -5.57 -20.20
C ASN A 232 -8.43 -6.36 -21.49
N PRO A 233 -9.37 -7.32 -21.49
CA PRO A 233 -9.58 -8.18 -22.65
C PRO A 233 -10.26 -7.48 -23.84
N GLY A 234 -10.53 -6.17 -23.78
CA GLY A 234 -11.12 -5.43 -24.90
C GLY A 234 -10.56 -4.02 -25.10
N GLU A 235 -10.44 -3.60 -26.37
CA GLU A 235 -10.20 -2.21 -26.81
C GLU A 235 -11.42 -1.29 -26.62
N ARG A 236 -12.40 -1.68 -25.77
CA ARG A 236 -13.60 -0.88 -25.57
C ARG A 236 -13.28 0.29 -24.66
N GLY A 237 -13.36 1.49 -25.23
CA GLY A 237 -13.07 2.76 -24.56
C GLY A 237 -13.80 2.94 -23.22
N TRP A 238 -13.23 3.83 -22.39
CA TRP A 238 -13.67 4.20 -21.05
C TRP A 238 -15.07 4.83 -21.01
N THR A 239 -16.11 4.03 -21.24
CA THR A 239 -17.48 4.39 -20.88
C THR A 239 -17.75 3.98 -19.42
N ARG A 240 -18.69 4.67 -18.74
CA ARG A 240 -18.97 4.56 -17.29
C ARG A 240 -19.09 3.12 -16.73
N ARG A 241 -19.44 2.13 -17.56
CA ARG A 241 -19.62 0.71 -17.16
C ARG A 241 -18.35 -0.15 -17.25
N HIS A 242 -17.23 0.38 -17.76
CA HIS A 242 -15.99 -0.36 -17.98
C HIS A 242 -14.76 0.42 -17.48
N ARG A 243 -14.79 0.88 -16.22
CA ARG A 243 -13.58 1.39 -15.55
C ARG A 243 -12.69 0.20 -15.20
N TYR A 244 -11.76 -0.13 -16.09
CA TYR A 244 -10.88 -1.28 -15.95
C TYR A 244 -10.04 -1.20 -14.65
N ALA A 245 -10.32 -2.13 -13.74
CA ALA A 245 -9.60 -2.41 -12.50
C ALA A 245 -9.50 -3.95 -12.29
N SER A 246 -9.41 -4.69 -13.41
CA SER A 246 -9.58 -6.15 -13.50
C SER A 246 -10.86 -6.61 -12.79
N HIS A 247 -10.75 -7.25 -11.62
CA HIS A 247 -11.86 -7.92 -10.95
C HIS A 247 -12.58 -7.09 -9.89
N GLY A 248 -12.03 -5.93 -9.49
CA GLY A 248 -12.71 -5.01 -8.56
C GLY A 248 -13.05 -5.63 -7.20
N LEU A 249 -12.30 -6.64 -6.77
CA LEU A 249 -12.59 -7.41 -5.56
C LEU A 249 -12.69 -6.50 -4.33
N ARG A 250 -13.71 -6.77 -3.51
CA ARG A 250 -13.97 -6.10 -2.24
C ARG A 250 -14.07 -7.14 -1.15
N PHE A 251 -13.75 -6.74 0.08
CA PHE A 251 -14.00 -7.55 1.26
C PHE A 251 -15.09 -6.92 2.13
N ARG A 252 -15.73 -7.78 2.90
CA ARG A 252 -16.72 -7.45 3.92
C ARG A 252 -16.48 -8.36 5.11
N VAL A 253 -16.75 -7.84 6.30
CA VAL A 253 -16.63 -8.58 7.55
C VAL A 253 -18.02 -8.86 8.08
N LYS A 254 -18.23 -10.09 8.52
CA LYS A 254 -19.45 -10.51 9.20
C LYS A 254 -19.52 -9.78 10.54
N SER A 255 -20.67 -9.18 10.86
CA SER A 255 -20.84 -8.52 12.16
C SER A 255 -20.89 -9.54 13.31
N ALA A 256 -20.73 -9.07 14.56
CA ALA A 256 -20.78 -9.93 15.73
C ALA A 256 -22.13 -10.65 15.90
N THR A 257 -23.24 -9.98 15.56
CA THR A 257 -24.61 -10.46 15.79
C THR A 257 -25.26 -11.14 14.59
N GLU A 258 -24.67 -11.01 13.40
CA GLU A 258 -25.16 -11.64 12.18
C GLU A 258 -24.80 -13.13 12.16
N THR A 259 -25.61 -13.98 11.53
CA THR A 259 -25.26 -15.39 11.24
C THR A 259 -24.49 -15.51 9.92
N VAL A 260 -23.96 -16.68 9.60
CA VAL A 260 -23.27 -16.88 8.30
C VAL A 260 -24.25 -16.75 7.12
N ASP A 261 -25.50 -17.21 7.29
CA ASP A 261 -26.49 -17.18 6.22
C ASP A 261 -27.06 -15.77 6.02
N GLU A 262 -27.28 -15.01 7.09
CA GLU A 262 -27.62 -13.59 7.01
C GLU A 262 -26.50 -12.79 6.33
N PHE A 263 -25.23 -13.09 6.66
CA PHE A 263 -24.08 -12.47 6.01
C PHE A 263 -24.05 -12.74 4.51
N ARG A 264 -24.24 -14.01 4.10
CA ARG A 264 -24.34 -14.37 2.68
C ARG A 264 -25.50 -13.65 1.99
N ALA A 265 -26.66 -13.58 2.64
CA ALA A 265 -27.82 -12.88 2.10
C ALA A 265 -27.52 -11.39 1.89
N ARG A 266 -26.88 -10.72 2.86
CA ARG A 266 -26.46 -9.32 2.76
C ARG A 266 -25.47 -9.08 1.61
N ILE A 267 -24.48 -9.94 1.43
CA ILE A 267 -23.52 -9.80 0.32
C ILE A 267 -24.20 -10.03 -1.03
N ASN A 268 -25.05 -11.06 -1.13
CA ASN A 268 -25.81 -11.33 -2.36
C ASN A 268 -26.75 -10.20 -2.73
N GLN A 269 -27.40 -9.57 -1.74
CA GLN A 269 -28.25 -8.40 -1.97
C GLN A 269 -27.41 -7.23 -2.49
N ALA A 270 -26.27 -6.93 -1.85
CA ALA A 270 -25.38 -5.86 -2.29
C ALA A 270 -24.85 -6.07 -3.72
N ALA A 271 -24.57 -7.32 -4.12
CA ALA A 271 -24.15 -7.65 -5.48
C ALA A 271 -25.28 -7.41 -6.50
N ARG A 272 -26.52 -7.74 -6.17
CA ARG A 272 -27.69 -7.46 -7.03
C ARG A 272 -27.96 -5.96 -7.15
N ASP A 273 -27.93 -5.25 -6.03
CA ASP A 273 -28.11 -3.80 -5.98
C ASP A 273 -27.07 -3.10 -6.88
N GLU A 274 -25.81 -3.55 -6.86
CA GLU A 274 -24.75 -3.03 -7.74
C GLU A 274 -25.00 -3.32 -9.22
N GLU A 275 -25.47 -4.52 -9.57
CA GLU A 275 -25.87 -4.85 -10.95
C GLU A 275 -27.04 -3.98 -11.45
N GLU A 276 -27.97 -3.62 -10.55
CA GLU A 276 -29.11 -2.73 -10.81
C GLU A 276 -28.74 -1.23 -10.75
N GLY A 277 -27.50 -0.90 -10.37
CA GLY A 277 -27.00 0.47 -10.28
C GLY A 277 -27.48 1.24 -9.05
N ALA A 278 -27.97 0.54 -8.03
CA ALA A 278 -28.30 1.11 -6.74
C ALA A 278 -27.02 1.48 -5.96
N PRO A 279 -27.07 2.54 -5.13
CA PRO A 279 -25.92 2.96 -4.34
C PRO A 279 -25.53 1.89 -3.32
N ALA A 280 -24.23 1.66 -3.14
CA ALA A 280 -23.72 0.68 -2.19
C ALA A 280 -24.16 1.01 -0.76
N GLY A 281 -24.79 0.05 -0.08
CA GLY A 281 -25.18 0.16 1.33
C GLY A 281 -23.98 0.23 2.28
N GLY A 282 -24.08 1.09 3.31
CA GLY A 282 -23.08 1.27 4.35
C GLY A 282 -23.20 0.27 5.51
N GLY A 283 -22.12 0.10 6.27
CA GLY A 283 -22.13 -0.73 7.49
C GLY A 283 -20.77 -1.00 8.14
N GLU A 284 -19.64 -0.73 7.47
CA GLU A 284 -18.30 -1.00 8.01
C GLU A 284 -17.46 0.29 8.12
N GLU A 285 -16.90 0.54 9.30
CA GLU A 285 -16.08 1.73 9.60
C GLU A 285 -14.59 1.53 9.29
N TRP A 286 -14.28 1.17 8.04
CA TRP A 286 -12.89 1.12 7.60
C TRP A 286 -12.29 2.53 7.53
N LEU A 287 -11.16 2.73 8.22
CA LEU A 287 -10.31 3.93 8.10
C LEU A 287 -9.93 4.14 6.62
N LEU A 288 -9.30 3.12 6.04
CA LEU A 288 -8.94 3.05 4.62
C LEU A 288 -10.00 2.18 3.93
N GLY A 289 -11.18 2.76 3.70
CA GLY A 289 -12.29 2.11 2.98
C GLY A 289 -12.10 2.14 1.46
N THR A 290 -13.20 2.03 0.72
CA THR A 290 -13.15 2.11 -0.75
C THR A 290 -12.64 3.49 -1.18
N PHE A 291 -11.47 3.54 -1.82
CA PHE A 291 -10.88 4.75 -2.41
C PHE A 291 -11.57 5.19 -3.70
N ARG A 292 -12.51 4.38 -4.19
CA ARG A 292 -13.18 4.54 -5.48
C ARG A 292 -14.68 4.42 -5.31
N ASP A 293 -15.38 5.26 -6.07
CA ASP A 293 -16.82 5.18 -6.29
C ASP A 293 -17.11 4.17 -7.40
#